data_AF-A0A9J9LGV1-F1
#
_entry.id   AF-A0A9J9LGV1-F1
#
_cell.length_a   1.000
_cell.length_b   1.000
_cell.length_c   1.000
_cell.angle_alpha   90.00
_cell.angle_beta   90.00
_cell.angle_gamma   90.00
#
_symmetry.space_group_name_H-M   'P 1'
#
loop_
_entity.id
_entity.type
_entity.pdbx_description
1 polymer ?
#
loop_
_entity_poly.entity_id
_entity_poly.type
_entity_poly.pdbx_seq_one_letter_code
_entity_poly.pdbx_strand_id
1 'polypeptide(L)'
;MQDGFARISAPEFLSISLDNALPPLPGEKPERIASDLGRGLWSLMARAGRNVLPGPAHRSELGLTDELDALVEAAGQVVLTSGHRLSELLWTRSGPYWNGALARTLILQQARQGFLLLLAQAVTPRAVLFGHASPLVVELGIEGDLDLPGPHLVLLVCTVDPTGKAVARRGYAQAIKSARCFMPVGSAFERDALEALIALRDKLDCHGVDCTIMRDLGEDGFAREWQVGLRREETTIGQLRIVLPGDAGIAEDGEMGAAMAKDGAYALTPANFEDGRFVAWLEREIVENGAANGG
;
A
#
# COMPACT_ATOMS: atom_id res chain seq x y z
N MET A 1 -24.36 5.52 15.64
CA MET A 1 -23.30 6.29 16.33
C MET A 1 -22.31 5.35 17.03
N GLN A 2 -21.28 4.92 16.32
CA GLN A 2 -19.97 4.49 16.84
C GLN A 2 -18.96 4.81 15.73
N ASP A 3 -18.44 6.04 15.76
CA ASP A 3 -17.28 6.45 14.99
C ASP A 3 -16.06 5.69 15.52
N GLY A 4 -15.66 4.64 14.80
CA GLY A 4 -14.54 3.77 15.16
C GLY A 4 -13.19 4.20 14.59
N PHE A 5 -13.08 5.41 14.01
CA PHE A 5 -11.84 5.90 13.39
C PHE A 5 -11.51 7.33 13.84
N ALA A 6 -11.33 7.51 15.14
CA ALA A 6 -10.63 8.68 15.66
C ALA A 6 -9.89 8.30 16.94
N ARG A 7 -8.80 7.54 16.80
CA ARG A 7 -7.70 7.67 17.74
C ARG A 7 -6.82 8.79 17.22
N ILE A 8 -6.85 9.96 17.88
CA ILE A 8 -5.67 10.82 17.90
C ILE A 8 -4.64 10.02 18.70
N SER A 9 -3.91 9.15 18.00
CA SER A 9 -2.80 8.42 18.58
C SER A 9 -1.68 9.42 18.88
N ALA A 10 -1.04 9.26 20.04
CA ALA A 10 0.23 9.94 20.32
C ALA A 10 1.21 9.68 19.15
N PRO A 11 2.12 10.64 18.87
CA PRO A 11 3.07 10.45 17.77
C PRO A 11 3.88 9.18 17.98
N GLU A 12 3.91 8.34 16.95
CA GLU A 12 4.71 7.13 16.92
C GLU A 12 6.16 7.48 16.60
N PHE A 13 7.09 6.80 17.25
CA PHE A 13 8.51 6.98 17.01
C PHE A 13 8.98 6.04 15.90
N LEU A 14 9.28 6.61 14.74
CA LEU A 14 9.83 5.85 13.62
C LEU A 14 11.36 5.87 13.68
N SER A 15 11.97 4.69 13.87
CA SER A 15 13.41 4.50 13.80
C SER A 15 13.77 3.79 12.49
N ILE A 16 14.18 4.56 11.48
CA ILE A 16 14.77 4.00 10.26
C ILE A 16 16.29 4.06 10.42
N SER A 17 16.91 2.90 10.64
CA SER A 17 18.36 2.74 10.69
C SER A 17 18.92 2.55 9.27
N LEU A 18 20.07 3.16 8.98
CA LEU A 18 20.82 2.88 7.76
C LEU A 18 21.56 1.53 7.82
N ASP A 19 21.77 0.98 9.03
CA ASP A 19 22.72 -0.10 9.29
C ASP A 19 22.15 -1.53 9.16
N ASN A 20 20.87 -1.70 8.83
CA ASN A 20 20.24 -3.03 8.79
C ASN A 20 20.10 -3.58 7.37
N ALA A 21 20.98 -4.55 7.02
CA ALA A 21 20.70 -5.82 6.34
C ALA A 21 21.92 -6.26 5.51
N LEU A 22 22.59 -7.33 5.94
CA LEU A 22 23.46 -8.11 5.05
C LEU A 22 22.61 -8.60 3.86
N PRO A 23 23.13 -8.59 2.62
CA PRO A 23 22.40 -9.17 1.49
C PRO A 23 22.08 -10.65 1.78
N PRO A 24 20.91 -11.15 1.35
CA PRO A 24 20.56 -12.56 1.52
C PRO A 24 21.62 -13.45 0.84
N LEU A 25 21.90 -14.60 1.45
CA LEU A 25 22.83 -15.57 0.88
C LEU A 25 22.34 -16.04 -0.50
N PRO A 26 23.24 -16.28 -1.47
CA PRO A 26 22.85 -16.73 -2.80
C PRO A 26 22.03 -18.03 -2.71
N GLY A 27 20.76 -17.99 -3.15
CA GLY A 27 19.89 -19.16 -3.24
C GLY A 27 18.78 -19.25 -2.19
N GLU A 28 18.77 -18.40 -1.17
CA GLU A 28 17.59 -18.24 -0.29
C GLU A 28 16.60 -17.27 -0.93
N LYS A 29 15.37 -17.73 -1.19
CA LYS A 29 14.26 -16.80 -1.40
C LYS A 29 14.09 -16.06 -0.07
N PRO A 30 14.25 -14.72 -0.01
CA PRO A 30 14.07 -14.02 1.24
C PRO A 30 12.65 -14.30 1.71
N GLU A 31 12.52 -14.94 2.87
CA GLU A 31 11.29 -14.89 3.64
C GLU A 31 10.98 -13.40 3.78
N ARG A 32 9.83 -12.94 3.27
CA ARG A 32 9.52 -11.52 3.04
C ARG A 32 9.27 -10.80 4.37
N ILE A 33 10.23 -10.82 5.29
CA ILE A 33 10.23 -9.94 6.45
C ILE A 33 10.47 -8.54 5.92
N ALA A 34 9.52 -7.66 6.16
CA ALA A 34 9.61 -6.29 5.71
C ALA A 34 10.76 -5.56 6.42
N SER A 35 11.55 -4.83 5.63
CA SER A 35 12.56 -3.95 6.20
C SER A 35 11.92 -2.82 7.00
N ASP A 36 12.69 -2.17 7.87
CA ASP A 36 12.26 -0.99 8.62
C ASP A 36 11.64 0.08 7.71
N LEU A 37 12.17 0.22 6.48
CA LEU A 37 11.68 1.16 5.50
C LEU A 37 10.34 0.72 4.87
N GLY A 38 10.17 -0.57 4.59
CA GLY A 38 8.90 -1.14 4.14
C GLY A 38 7.81 -1.00 5.20
N ARG A 39 8.12 -1.37 6.45
CA ARG A 39 7.22 -1.17 7.60
C ARG A 39 6.84 0.30 7.77
N GLY A 40 7.81 1.21 7.66
CA GLY A 40 7.55 2.65 7.73
C GLY A 40 6.61 3.14 6.64
N LEU A 41 6.77 2.66 5.40
CA LEU A 41 5.86 3.00 4.31
C LEU A 41 4.45 2.47 4.55
N TRP A 42 4.30 1.21 4.96
CA TRP A 42 2.98 0.63 5.21
C TRP A 42 2.26 1.25 6.40
N SER A 43 2.98 1.53 7.50
CA SER A 43 2.41 2.29 8.62
C SER A 43 1.92 3.67 8.16
N LEU A 44 2.69 4.36 7.30
CA LEU A 44 2.27 5.63 6.72
C LEU A 44 1.00 5.49 5.87
N MET A 45 0.94 4.47 5.03
CA MET A 45 -0.24 4.17 4.19
C MET A 45 -1.47 3.84 5.03
N ALA A 46 -1.32 3.03 6.08
CA ALA A 46 -2.40 2.66 6.99
C ALA A 46 -2.96 3.90 7.70
N ARG A 47 -2.07 4.74 8.22
CA ARG A 47 -2.45 5.99 8.93
C ARG A 47 -3.10 7.01 8.00
N ALA A 48 -2.70 7.04 6.74
CA ALA A 48 -3.35 7.86 5.72
C ALA A 48 -4.66 7.25 5.19
N GLY A 49 -5.07 6.06 5.66
CA GLY A 49 -6.26 5.35 5.20
C GLY A 49 -6.15 4.80 3.77
N ARG A 50 -4.93 4.68 3.23
CA ARG A 50 -4.68 4.25 1.84
C ARG A 50 -4.74 2.73 1.66
N ASN A 51 -5.07 2.02 2.73
CA ASN A 51 -5.39 0.60 2.77
C ASN A 51 -6.91 0.34 2.86
N VAL A 52 -7.71 1.40 2.78
CA VAL A 52 -9.18 1.34 2.77
C VAL A 52 -9.71 2.09 1.56
N LEU A 53 -10.61 1.47 0.82
CA LEU A 53 -11.41 2.09 -0.22
C LEU A 53 -12.84 2.19 0.31
N PRO A 54 -13.26 3.36 0.82
CA PRO A 54 -14.64 3.54 1.27
C PRO A 54 -15.61 3.55 0.07
N GLY A 55 -16.91 3.48 0.36
CA GLY A 55 -17.94 3.60 -0.68
C GLY A 55 -17.85 4.90 -1.46
N PRO A 56 -18.39 4.94 -2.70
CA PRO A 56 -18.26 6.10 -3.59
C PRO A 56 -18.83 7.39 -3.01
N ALA A 57 -19.95 7.34 -2.27
CA ALA A 57 -20.51 8.49 -1.55
C ALA A 57 -19.52 9.16 -0.56
N HIS A 58 -18.55 8.39 -0.06
CA HIS A 58 -17.53 8.82 0.89
C HIS A 58 -16.16 9.05 0.21
N ARG A 59 -16.09 8.93 -1.12
CA ARG A 59 -14.86 9.13 -1.90
C ARG A 59 -15.08 10.10 -3.04
N SER A 60 -14.60 11.34 -2.89
CA SER A 60 -14.37 12.22 -4.03
C SER A 60 -13.36 11.57 -4.99
N GLU A 61 -13.44 11.83 -6.30
CA GLU A 61 -12.41 11.41 -7.25
C GLU A 61 -11.05 11.96 -6.81
N LEU A 62 -10.24 11.14 -6.14
CA LEU A 62 -8.94 11.56 -5.64
C LEU A 62 -7.93 11.61 -6.78
N GLY A 63 -7.28 12.76 -6.93
CA GLY A 63 -6.11 12.92 -7.77
C GLY A 63 -4.85 12.40 -7.09
N LEU A 64 -3.76 12.33 -7.87
CA LEU A 64 -2.43 12.02 -7.33
C LEU A 64 -2.03 12.96 -6.19
N THR A 65 -2.37 14.25 -6.30
CA THR A 65 -2.08 15.23 -5.26
C THR A 65 -2.79 14.89 -3.96
N ASP A 66 -4.07 14.51 -4.01
CA ASP A 66 -4.83 14.17 -2.80
C ASP A 66 -4.29 12.91 -2.11
N GLU A 67 -3.90 11.91 -2.90
CA GLU A 67 -3.28 10.68 -2.38
C GLU A 67 -1.93 10.97 -1.70
N LEU A 68 -1.12 11.87 -2.28
CA LEU A 68 0.17 12.28 -1.70
C LEU A 68 -0.02 13.19 -0.47
N ASP A 69 -0.97 14.12 -0.50
CA ASP A 69 -1.24 15.04 0.59
C ASP A 69 -1.73 14.29 1.83
N ALA A 70 -2.55 13.26 1.65
CA ALA A 70 -2.96 12.38 2.76
C ALA A 70 -1.77 11.66 3.41
N LEU A 71 -0.78 11.22 2.62
CA LEU A 71 0.44 10.63 3.17
C LEU A 71 1.31 11.67 3.89
N VAL A 72 1.37 12.92 3.40
CA VAL A 72 2.09 14.01 4.07
C VAL A 72 1.42 14.38 5.39
N GLU A 73 0.08 14.45 5.43
CA GLU A 73 -0.68 14.70 6.65
C GLU A 73 -0.44 13.60 7.68
N ALA A 74 -0.49 12.33 7.26
CA ALA A 74 -0.13 11.19 8.11
C ALA A 74 1.32 11.32 8.61
N ALA A 75 2.27 11.70 7.77
CA ALA A 75 3.66 11.92 8.16
C ALA A 75 3.80 13.06 9.20
N GLY A 76 2.86 14.00 9.26
CA GLY A 76 2.81 15.07 10.24
C GLY A 76 2.61 14.60 11.68
N GLN A 77 2.06 13.39 11.87
CA GLN A 77 1.84 12.78 13.18
C GLN A 77 2.86 11.68 13.52
N VAL A 78 3.91 11.52 12.71
CA VAL A 78 5.07 10.66 13.01
C VAL A 78 6.23 11.53 13.49
N VAL A 79 6.84 11.17 14.61
CA VAL A 79 8.03 11.84 15.12
C VAL A 79 9.23 10.91 14.93
N LEU A 80 10.28 11.43 14.31
CA LEU A 80 11.54 10.72 14.14
C LEU A 80 12.30 10.73 15.45
N THR A 81 13.20 9.75 15.64
CA THR A 81 14.08 9.71 16.83
C THR A 81 14.95 10.98 16.97
N SER A 82 15.17 11.71 15.89
CA SER A 82 15.83 13.03 15.89
C SER A 82 14.98 14.16 16.48
N GLY A 83 13.71 13.92 16.84
CA GLY A 83 12.77 14.91 17.37
C GLY A 83 11.99 15.70 16.30
N HIS A 84 12.36 15.57 15.04
CA HIS A 84 11.63 16.17 13.90
C HIS A 84 10.37 15.39 13.56
N ARG A 85 9.35 16.07 13.04
CA ARG A 85 8.23 15.37 12.40
C ARG A 85 8.66 14.81 11.06
N LEU A 86 8.16 13.64 10.67
CA LEU A 86 8.51 13.06 9.37
C LEU A 86 8.15 14.02 8.22
N SER A 87 6.98 14.68 8.29
CA SER A 87 6.55 15.68 7.28
C SER A 87 7.52 16.85 7.08
N GLU A 88 8.33 17.23 8.09
CA GLU A 88 9.31 18.32 7.98
C GLU A 88 10.52 17.94 7.13
N LEU A 89 10.76 16.63 7.02
CA LEU A 89 11.90 16.03 6.33
C LEU A 89 11.44 15.10 5.20
N LEU A 90 10.19 15.20 4.76
CA LEU A 90 9.59 14.38 3.69
C LEU A 90 9.23 15.26 2.50
N TRP A 91 9.63 14.84 1.30
CA TRP A 91 9.22 15.48 0.04
C TRP A 91 8.54 14.49 -0.88
N THR A 92 7.45 14.92 -1.53
CA THR A 92 6.65 14.09 -2.45
C THR A 92 7.03 14.27 -3.93
N ARG A 93 8.06 15.09 -4.19
CA ARG A 93 8.57 15.39 -5.53
C ARG A 93 10.09 15.27 -5.55
N SER A 94 10.65 14.93 -6.71
CA SER A 94 12.10 14.81 -6.89
C SER A 94 12.82 16.15 -7.08
N GLY A 95 12.12 17.25 -7.37
CA GLY A 95 12.71 18.57 -7.57
C GLY A 95 13.66 19.03 -6.44
N PRO A 96 13.24 18.97 -5.16
CA PRO A 96 14.09 19.29 -4.00
C PRO A 96 15.40 18.50 -3.91
N TYR A 97 15.44 17.28 -4.45
CA TYR A 97 16.65 16.47 -4.52
C TYR A 97 17.63 17.07 -5.53
N TRP A 98 17.16 17.35 -6.75
CA TRP A 98 18.00 17.84 -7.85
C TRP A 98 18.48 19.28 -7.66
N ASN A 99 17.66 20.15 -7.08
CA ASN A 99 18.01 21.55 -6.87
C ASN A 99 18.76 21.82 -5.55
N GLY A 100 19.04 20.77 -4.76
CA GLY A 100 19.77 20.84 -3.49
C GLY A 100 18.97 21.40 -2.31
N ALA A 101 17.68 21.72 -2.47
CA ALA A 101 16.84 22.19 -1.37
C ALA A 101 16.73 21.17 -0.24
N LEU A 102 16.66 19.87 -0.58
CA LEU A 102 16.68 18.78 0.41
C LEU A 102 17.96 18.84 1.25
N ALA A 103 19.14 18.85 0.62
CA ALA A 103 20.42 18.89 1.32
C ALA A 103 20.55 20.12 2.21
N ARG A 104 20.14 21.29 1.70
CA ARG A 104 20.13 22.55 2.45
C ARG A 104 19.24 22.45 3.69
N THR A 105 18.04 21.89 3.58
CA THR A 105 17.14 21.70 4.74
C THR A 105 17.76 20.77 5.77
N LEU A 106 18.35 19.64 5.34
CA LEU A 106 19.00 18.70 6.26
C LEU A 106 20.16 19.36 7.05
N ILE A 107 21.00 20.13 6.37
CA ILE A 107 22.11 20.87 7.01
C ILE A 107 21.56 21.89 8.02
N LEU A 108 20.57 22.69 7.64
CA LEU A 108 20.01 23.74 8.49
C LEU A 108 19.29 23.18 9.72
N GLN A 109 18.57 22.08 9.55
CA GLN A 109 17.84 21.40 10.63
C GLN A 109 18.74 20.45 11.45
N GLN A 110 20.04 20.33 11.10
CA GLN A 110 20.96 19.36 11.70
C GLN A 110 20.42 17.90 11.65
N ALA A 111 19.59 17.62 10.63
CA ALA A 111 18.99 16.32 10.43
C ALA A 111 19.95 15.41 9.65
N ARG A 112 20.16 14.18 10.15
CA ARG A 112 21.05 13.20 9.50
C ARG A 112 20.47 12.63 8.20
N GLN A 113 19.14 12.57 8.10
CA GLN A 113 18.44 11.98 6.97
C GLN A 113 17.15 12.73 6.66
N GLY A 114 16.76 12.67 5.39
CA GLY A 114 15.47 13.10 4.87
C GLY A 114 14.87 12.01 4.00
N PHE A 115 13.64 12.23 3.54
CA PHE A 115 12.85 11.21 2.88
C PHE A 115 12.23 11.73 1.59
N LEU A 116 12.27 10.93 0.53
CA LEU A 116 11.49 11.20 -0.68
C LEU A 116 10.42 10.13 -0.81
N LEU A 117 9.17 10.54 -0.99
CA LEU A 117 8.05 9.65 -1.30
C LEU A 117 7.60 9.92 -2.74
N LEU A 118 7.98 9.04 -3.66
CA LEU A 118 7.82 9.28 -5.09
C LEU A 118 6.91 8.23 -5.72
N LEU A 119 6.04 8.69 -6.63
CA LEU A 119 5.34 7.79 -7.54
C LEU A 119 6.27 7.47 -8.72
N ALA A 120 6.53 6.18 -8.93
CA ALA A 120 7.36 5.67 -10.00
C ALA A 120 6.54 4.83 -10.98
N GLN A 121 6.86 4.91 -12.27
CA GLN A 121 6.26 4.02 -13.28
C GLN A 121 6.89 2.62 -13.22
N ALA A 122 8.18 2.56 -12.91
CA ALA A 122 8.91 1.32 -12.73
C ALA A 122 10.08 1.56 -11.76
N VAL A 123 10.62 0.48 -11.21
CA VAL A 123 11.73 0.52 -10.27
C VAL A 123 12.69 -0.60 -10.65
N THR A 124 13.99 -0.31 -10.53
CA THR A 124 15.06 -1.31 -10.64
C THR A 124 15.79 -1.38 -9.30
N PRO A 125 16.64 -2.39 -9.05
CA PRO A 125 17.36 -2.50 -7.78
C PRO A 125 18.18 -1.27 -7.37
N ARG A 126 18.50 -0.34 -8.29
CA ARG A 126 19.29 0.88 -8.00
C ARG A 126 18.74 2.16 -8.63
N ALA A 127 17.53 2.15 -9.19
CA ALA A 127 16.99 3.35 -9.80
C ALA A 127 15.46 3.40 -9.77
N VAL A 128 14.95 4.60 -9.51
CA VAL A 128 13.53 4.95 -9.64
C VAL A 128 13.28 5.54 -11.03
N LEU A 129 12.31 5.00 -11.76
CA LEU A 129 12.00 5.39 -13.14
C LEU A 129 10.65 6.12 -13.22
N PHE A 130 10.64 7.32 -13.80
CA PHE A 130 9.47 8.22 -13.86
C PHE A 130 8.80 8.29 -15.24
N GLY A 131 9.22 7.47 -16.22
CA GLY A 131 8.73 7.50 -17.60
C GLY A 131 9.50 8.47 -18.50
N HIS A 132 9.28 9.78 -18.36
CA HIS A 132 9.90 10.81 -19.22
C HIS A 132 10.96 11.68 -18.54
N ALA A 133 11.22 11.47 -17.24
CA ALA A 133 12.24 12.20 -16.50
C ALA A 133 13.48 11.34 -16.23
N SER A 134 14.61 11.99 -15.97
CA SER A 134 15.85 11.31 -15.62
C SER A 134 15.67 10.40 -14.39
N PRO A 135 16.23 9.18 -14.43
CA PRO A 135 16.11 8.24 -13.32
C PRO A 135 16.81 8.79 -12.08
N LEU A 136 16.26 8.50 -10.91
CA LEU A 136 16.90 8.81 -9.63
C LEU A 136 17.66 7.56 -9.16
N VAL A 137 18.99 7.66 -9.12
CA VAL A 137 19.90 6.57 -8.73
C VAL A 137 19.98 6.45 -7.20
N VAL A 138 19.92 5.22 -6.70
CA VAL A 138 19.97 4.88 -5.26
C VAL A 138 21.21 4.04 -4.99
N GLU A 139 22.04 4.48 -4.04
CA GLU A 139 23.42 3.99 -3.86
C GLU A 139 23.50 2.55 -3.33
N LEU A 140 22.79 2.27 -2.24
CA LEU A 140 22.80 0.97 -1.55
C LEU A 140 21.72 0.03 -2.10
N GLY A 141 20.70 0.58 -2.75
CA GLY A 141 19.68 -0.17 -3.47
C GLY A 141 18.25 0.11 -3.03
N ILE A 142 17.32 -0.50 -3.74
CA ILE A 142 15.88 -0.42 -3.51
C ILE A 142 15.37 -1.82 -3.21
N GLU A 143 14.61 -1.95 -2.14
CA GLU A 143 13.98 -3.18 -1.67
C GLU A 143 12.51 -3.25 -2.09
N GLY A 144 11.92 -4.43 -2.01
CA GLY A 144 10.53 -4.69 -2.41
C GLY A 144 10.45 -5.71 -3.55
N ASP A 145 9.24 -5.93 -4.06
CA ASP A 145 8.99 -6.81 -5.20
C ASP A 145 9.07 -6.00 -6.50
N LEU A 146 10.31 -5.87 -7.03
CA LEU A 146 10.62 -4.98 -8.14
C LEU A 146 10.26 -5.55 -9.51
N ASP A 147 9.96 -6.86 -9.58
CA ASP A 147 9.54 -7.53 -10.81
C ASP A 147 8.07 -7.26 -11.13
N LEU A 148 7.30 -6.75 -10.16
CA LEU A 148 5.92 -6.35 -10.38
C LEU A 148 5.86 -5.15 -11.32
N PRO A 149 4.98 -5.15 -12.34
CA PRO A 149 4.77 -3.99 -13.17
C PRO A 149 4.21 -2.85 -12.31
N GLY A 150 4.60 -1.60 -12.57
CA GLY A 150 4.13 -0.45 -11.80
C GLY A 150 2.67 -0.06 -12.06
N PRO A 151 2.20 1.02 -11.43
CA PRO A 151 3.00 2.00 -10.70
C PRO A 151 3.45 1.53 -9.30
N HIS A 152 4.51 2.16 -8.80
CA HIS A 152 5.07 1.94 -7.47
C HIS A 152 5.06 3.22 -6.64
N LEU A 153 4.75 3.10 -5.37
CA LEU A 153 5.04 4.11 -4.37
C LEU A 153 6.40 3.79 -3.75
N VAL A 154 7.36 4.72 -3.89
CA VAL A 154 8.75 4.51 -3.48
C VAL A 154 9.12 5.47 -2.36
N LEU A 155 9.49 4.93 -1.20
CA LEU A 155 10.05 5.69 -0.09
C LEU A 155 11.58 5.58 -0.12
N LEU A 156 12.27 6.70 -0.27
CA LEU A 156 13.74 6.77 -0.30
C LEU A 156 14.25 7.47 0.96
N VAL A 157 15.35 6.96 1.50
CA VAL A 157 16.15 7.64 2.52
C VAL A 157 17.28 8.40 1.85
N CYS A 158 17.32 9.71 2.08
CA CYS A 158 18.32 10.62 1.55
C CYS A 158 19.22 11.15 2.68
N THR A 159 20.49 11.34 2.36
CA THR A 159 21.48 11.94 3.26
C THR A 159 22.24 13.05 2.54
N VAL A 160 23.09 13.77 3.26
CA VAL A 160 24.02 14.74 2.68
C VAL A 160 25.41 14.11 2.64
N ASP A 161 26.04 14.12 1.47
CA ASP A 161 27.43 13.67 1.33
C ASP A 161 28.45 14.73 1.81
N PRO A 162 29.75 14.38 1.90
CA PRO A 162 30.78 15.35 2.30
C PRO A 162 30.92 16.58 1.38
N THR A 163 30.38 16.51 0.15
CA THR A 163 30.37 17.64 -0.80
C THR A 163 29.17 18.57 -0.62
N GLY A 164 28.28 18.25 0.33
CA GLY A 164 27.07 19.02 0.60
C GLY A 164 25.91 18.69 -0.33
N LYS A 165 25.98 17.60 -1.11
CA LYS A 165 24.93 17.19 -2.05
C LYS A 165 24.01 16.14 -1.44
N ALA A 166 22.76 16.16 -1.87
CA ALA A 166 21.79 15.13 -1.52
C ALA A 166 22.16 13.81 -2.23
N VAL A 167 22.13 12.72 -1.49
CA VAL A 167 22.34 11.37 -2.02
C VAL A 167 21.24 10.46 -1.52
N ALA A 168 20.53 9.79 -2.45
CA ALA A 168 19.58 8.74 -2.12
C ALA A 168 20.34 7.46 -1.78
N ARG A 169 20.26 7.04 -0.52
CA ARG A 169 21.03 5.91 0.01
C ARG A 169 20.31 4.60 -0.18
N ARG A 170 19.07 4.49 0.32
CA ARG A 170 18.24 3.27 0.27
C ARG A 170 16.82 3.61 -0.14
N GLY A 171 16.10 2.63 -0.66
CA GLY A 171 14.69 2.77 -1.01
C GLY A 171 13.88 1.52 -0.69
N TYR A 172 12.58 1.70 -0.54
CA TYR A 172 11.61 0.60 -0.56
C TYR A 172 10.52 0.95 -1.58
N ALA A 173 10.19 0.02 -2.45
CA ALA A 173 9.17 0.17 -3.47
C ALA A 173 7.99 -0.77 -3.21
N GLN A 174 6.80 -0.18 -3.09
CA GLN A 174 5.54 -0.89 -2.99
C GLN A 174 4.77 -0.74 -4.30
N ALA A 175 4.46 -1.84 -4.97
CA ALA A 175 3.51 -1.80 -6.09
C ALA A 175 2.13 -1.39 -5.57
N ILE A 176 1.45 -0.51 -6.29
CA ILE A 176 0.13 -0.01 -5.92
C ILE A 176 -0.88 -0.24 -7.05
N LYS A 177 -2.17 -0.05 -6.75
CA LYS A 177 -3.23 -0.16 -7.74
C LYS A 177 -3.09 0.85 -8.87
N SER A 178 -2.99 2.13 -8.55
CA SER A 178 -2.82 3.21 -9.54
C SER A 178 -2.35 4.52 -8.92
N ALA A 179 -2.04 5.52 -9.73
CA ALA A 179 -1.71 6.87 -9.26
C ALA A 179 -2.87 7.59 -8.52
N ARG A 180 -4.09 7.03 -8.57
CA ARG A 180 -5.31 7.54 -7.93
C ARG A 180 -5.86 6.57 -6.87
N CYS A 181 -5.08 5.54 -6.54
CA CYS A 181 -5.46 4.50 -5.62
C CYS A 181 -4.19 3.85 -5.08
N PHE A 182 -3.73 4.33 -3.94
CA PHE A 182 -2.49 3.87 -3.33
C PHE A 182 -2.61 2.53 -2.60
N MET A 183 -3.75 1.84 -2.70
CA MET A 183 -3.91 0.50 -2.13
C MET A 183 -2.79 -0.43 -2.65
N PRO A 184 -2.01 -1.07 -1.74
CA PRO A 184 -0.86 -1.87 -2.13
C PRO A 184 -1.32 -3.17 -2.80
N VAL A 185 -0.55 -3.61 -3.79
CA VAL A 185 -0.77 -4.87 -4.50
C VAL A 185 0.45 -5.78 -4.45
N GLY A 186 0.22 -7.10 -4.34
CA GLY A 186 1.27 -8.11 -4.30
C GLY A 186 1.52 -8.86 -5.60
N SER A 187 0.65 -8.69 -6.61
CA SER A 187 0.84 -9.28 -7.94
C SER A 187 0.10 -8.49 -9.02
N ALA A 188 0.40 -8.77 -10.30
CA ALA A 188 -0.35 -8.21 -11.42
C ALA A 188 -1.81 -8.68 -11.41
N PHE A 189 -2.04 -9.98 -11.16
CA PHE A 189 -3.37 -10.54 -10.97
C PHE A 189 -4.15 -9.81 -9.88
N GLU A 190 -3.49 -9.53 -8.76
CA GLU A 190 -4.11 -8.82 -7.65
C GLU A 190 -4.57 -7.41 -8.04
N ARG A 191 -3.81 -6.73 -8.90
CA ARG A 191 -4.20 -5.42 -9.43
C ARG A 191 -5.48 -5.48 -10.28
N ASP A 192 -5.64 -6.55 -11.05
CA ASP A 192 -6.81 -6.76 -11.91
C ASP A 192 -8.04 -7.18 -11.09
N ALA A 193 -7.85 -8.06 -10.10
CA ALA A 193 -8.89 -8.42 -9.15
C ALA A 193 -9.40 -7.20 -8.37
N LEU A 194 -8.49 -6.31 -7.94
CA LEU A 194 -8.86 -5.07 -7.27
C LEU A 194 -9.61 -4.10 -8.21
N GLU A 195 -9.29 -4.08 -9.51
CA GLU A 195 -10.08 -3.31 -10.50
C GLU A 195 -11.52 -3.83 -10.59
N ALA A 196 -11.71 -5.15 -10.62
CA ALA A 196 -13.05 -5.74 -10.63
C ALA A 196 -13.84 -5.42 -9.35
N LEU A 197 -13.20 -5.45 -8.19
CA LEU A 197 -13.83 -5.06 -6.91
C LEU A 197 -14.20 -3.57 -6.88
N ILE A 198 -13.34 -2.70 -7.44
CA ILE A 198 -13.64 -1.27 -7.61
C ILE A 198 -14.86 -1.08 -8.52
N ALA A 199 -14.92 -1.78 -9.65
CA ALA A 199 -16.06 -1.71 -10.55
C ALA A 199 -17.36 -2.26 -9.91
N LEU A 200 -17.26 -3.31 -9.09
CA LEU A 200 -18.37 -3.83 -8.30
C LEU A 200 -18.88 -2.76 -7.31
N ARG A 201 -17.96 -2.10 -6.59
CA ARG A 201 -18.30 -1.03 -5.66
C ARG A 201 -19.10 0.07 -6.37
N ASP A 202 -18.65 0.53 -7.53
CA ASP A 202 -19.33 1.60 -8.27
C ASP A 202 -20.72 1.17 -8.78
N LYS A 203 -20.89 -0.12 -9.14
CA LYS A 203 -22.21 -0.68 -9.48
C LYS A 203 -23.15 -0.77 -8.27
N LEU A 204 -22.64 -1.20 -7.12
CA LEU A 204 -23.44 -1.34 -5.89
C LEU A 204 -23.92 0.02 -5.37
N ASP A 205 -23.12 1.06 -5.53
CA ASP A 205 -23.49 2.44 -5.18
C ASP A 205 -24.70 2.93 -5.99
N CYS A 206 -24.79 2.58 -7.28
CA CYS A 206 -25.97 2.84 -8.11
C CYS A 206 -27.25 2.16 -7.57
N HIS A 207 -27.12 1.17 -6.69
CA HIS A 207 -28.22 0.46 -6.01
C HIS A 207 -28.36 0.84 -4.53
N GLY A 208 -27.72 1.92 -4.08
CA GLY A 208 -27.78 2.41 -2.70
C GLY A 208 -27.04 1.51 -1.69
N VAL A 209 -26.06 0.72 -2.16
CA VAL A 209 -25.22 -0.12 -1.31
C VAL A 209 -23.81 0.44 -1.30
N ASP A 210 -23.36 0.90 -0.13
CA ASP A 210 -21.98 1.28 0.13
C ASP A 210 -21.12 0.00 0.25
N CYS A 211 -20.09 -0.09 -0.56
CA CYS A 211 -19.12 -1.18 -0.55
C CYS A 211 -17.74 -0.64 -0.16
N THR A 212 -17.27 -1.03 1.03
CA THR A 212 -15.95 -0.69 1.54
C THR A 212 -14.99 -1.86 1.35
N ILE A 213 -13.82 -1.63 0.76
CA ILE A 213 -12.77 -2.64 0.58
C ILE A 213 -11.60 -2.27 1.48
N MET A 214 -11.18 -3.15 2.36
CA MET A 214 -10.06 -2.93 3.27
C MET A 214 -9.01 -4.03 3.10
N ARG A 215 -7.76 -3.62 3.27
CA ARG A 215 -6.63 -4.54 3.43
C ARG A 215 -5.88 -4.19 4.70
N ASP A 216 -5.56 -5.18 5.52
CA ASP A 216 -4.74 -4.93 6.69
C ASP A 216 -3.27 -4.72 6.30
N LEU A 217 -2.60 -3.79 6.96
CA LEU A 217 -1.18 -3.49 6.79
C LEU A 217 -0.47 -3.75 8.12
N GLY A 218 0.10 -4.93 8.26
CA GLY A 218 0.80 -5.36 9.47
C GLY A 218 2.32 -5.17 9.40
N GLU A 219 3.00 -5.51 10.51
CA GLU A 219 4.45 -5.40 10.63
C GLU A 219 5.22 -6.33 9.68
N ASP A 220 4.62 -7.46 9.31
CA ASP A 220 5.22 -8.48 8.43
C ASP A 220 4.90 -8.27 6.95
N GLY A 221 3.98 -7.35 6.62
CA GLY A 221 3.38 -7.32 5.30
C GLY A 221 2.02 -6.68 5.28
N PHE A 222 1.59 -6.27 4.09
CA PHE A 222 0.16 -6.21 3.85
C PHE A 222 -0.44 -7.62 3.85
N ALA A 223 -1.59 -7.79 4.48
CA ALA A 223 -2.27 -9.07 4.59
C ALA A 223 -2.63 -9.64 3.21
N ARG A 224 -2.65 -10.96 3.07
CA ARG A 224 -3.15 -11.62 1.85
C ARG A 224 -4.68 -11.73 1.83
N GLU A 225 -5.36 -10.92 2.61
CA GLU A 225 -6.81 -10.90 2.73
C GLU A 225 -7.32 -9.49 2.41
N TRP A 226 -8.39 -9.43 1.63
CA TRP A 226 -9.26 -8.27 1.52
C TRP A 226 -10.57 -8.52 2.26
N GLN A 227 -10.98 -7.52 3.02
CA GLN A 227 -12.26 -7.48 3.69
C GLN A 227 -13.18 -6.55 2.92
N VAL A 228 -14.32 -7.05 2.47
CA VAL A 228 -15.33 -6.27 1.75
C VAL A 228 -16.55 -6.13 2.63
N GLY A 229 -16.78 -4.93 3.15
CA GLY A 229 -17.97 -4.59 3.93
C GLY A 229 -19.05 -4.02 3.02
N LEU A 230 -20.27 -4.56 3.15
CA LEU A 230 -21.45 -4.09 2.42
C LEU A 230 -22.43 -3.46 3.39
N ARG A 231 -22.83 -2.22 3.12
CA ARG A 231 -23.77 -1.46 3.93
C ARG A 231 -24.86 -0.85 3.06
N ARG A 232 -26.07 -0.81 3.59
CA ARG A 232 -27.18 -0.02 3.03
C ARG A 232 -27.61 0.95 4.11
N GLU A 233 -27.48 2.24 3.82
CA GLU A 233 -27.67 3.30 4.82
C GLU A 233 -26.78 3.06 6.07
N GLU A 234 -27.37 2.97 7.26
CA GLU A 234 -26.65 2.68 8.50
C GLU A 234 -26.50 1.19 8.81
N THR A 235 -27.11 0.30 8.01
CA THR A 235 -27.17 -1.14 8.30
C THR A 235 -26.11 -1.91 7.52
N THR A 236 -25.27 -2.67 8.22
CA THR A 236 -24.38 -3.65 7.60
C THR A 236 -25.21 -4.80 7.07
N ILE A 237 -25.19 -5.00 5.76
CA ILE A 237 -25.93 -6.07 5.10
C ILE A 237 -25.07 -7.30 4.88
N GLY A 238 -23.73 -7.18 4.80
CA GLY A 238 -22.84 -8.32 4.66
C GLY A 238 -21.36 -7.97 4.85
N GLN A 239 -20.55 -9.00 5.11
CA GLN A 239 -19.09 -8.91 5.13
C GLN A 239 -18.51 -10.11 4.39
N LEU A 240 -17.67 -9.84 3.40
CA LEU A 240 -16.99 -10.85 2.60
C LEU A 240 -15.50 -10.81 2.92
N ARG A 241 -14.87 -12.00 2.93
CA ARG A 241 -13.42 -12.11 3.06
C ARG A 241 -12.87 -12.80 1.83
N ILE A 242 -11.91 -12.17 1.18
CA ILE A 242 -11.28 -12.65 -0.05
C ILE A 242 -9.81 -12.88 0.25
N VAL A 243 -9.35 -14.12 0.13
CA VAL A 243 -7.98 -14.50 0.41
C VAL A 243 -7.24 -14.73 -0.90
N LEU A 244 -6.01 -14.23 -0.98
CA LEU A 244 -5.12 -14.33 -2.11
C LEU A 244 -4.04 -15.38 -1.78
N PRO A 245 -4.16 -16.63 -2.26
CA PRO A 245 -3.11 -17.62 -2.08
C PRO A 245 -1.85 -17.12 -2.79
N GLY A 246 -0.71 -17.12 -2.09
CA GLY A 246 0.55 -16.62 -2.66
C GLY A 246 1.18 -17.60 -3.66
N ASP A 247 2.21 -17.13 -4.37
CA ASP A 247 2.94 -17.92 -5.37
C ASP A 247 3.69 -19.15 -4.83
N ALA A 248 3.86 -19.24 -3.50
CA ALA A 248 4.44 -20.40 -2.82
C ALA A 248 3.42 -21.53 -2.77
N GLY A 249 3.23 -22.18 -3.90
CA GLY A 249 2.28 -23.26 -4.08
C GLY A 249 1.11 -22.82 -4.94
N ILE A 250 1.33 -22.78 -6.25
CA ILE A 250 0.38 -23.42 -7.16
C ILE A 250 0.33 -24.89 -6.69
N ALA A 251 -0.39 -25.14 -5.59
CA ALA A 251 -0.90 -26.46 -5.31
C ALA A 251 -1.87 -26.69 -6.45
N GLU A 252 -1.44 -27.51 -7.41
CA GLU A 252 -2.35 -28.30 -8.21
C GLU A 252 -3.48 -28.75 -7.27
N ASP A 253 -4.68 -28.27 -7.58
CA ASP A 253 -5.95 -28.82 -7.15
C ASP A 253 -6.15 -29.01 -5.63
N GLY A 254 -6.91 -28.08 -5.05
CA GLY A 254 -8.00 -28.45 -4.14
C GLY A 254 -7.75 -28.34 -2.64
N GLU A 255 -6.58 -28.64 -2.09
CA GLU A 255 -6.47 -28.81 -0.62
C GLU A 255 -6.25 -27.50 0.17
N MET A 256 -5.38 -26.60 -0.28
CA MET A 256 -5.11 -25.32 0.43
C MET A 256 -6.27 -24.32 0.28
N GLY A 257 -6.87 -24.26 -0.92
CA GLY A 257 -8.07 -23.47 -1.19
C GLY A 257 -9.29 -23.96 -0.39
N ALA A 258 -9.44 -25.28 -0.21
CA ALA A 258 -10.50 -25.86 0.61
C ALA A 258 -10.27 -25.66 2.12
N ALA A 259 -9.02 -25.60 2.59
CA ALA A 259 -8.71 -25.33 3.99
C ALA A 259 -9.03 -23.88 4.39
N MET A 260 -8.76 -22.90 3.52
CA MET A 260 -9.05 -21.48 3.79
C MET A 260 -10.51 -21.10 3.54
N ALA A 261 -11.23 -21.86 2.71
CA ALA A 261 -12.68 -21.73 2.54
C ALA A 261 -13.49 -22.15 3.79
N LYS A 262 -12.90 -22.91 4.71
CA LYS A 262 -13.60 -23.43 5.91
C LYS A 262 -14.05 -22.35 6.90
N ASP A 263 -13.50 -21.13 6.83
CA ASP A 263 -13.93 -20.00 7.68
C ASP A 263 -14.85 -19.02 6.93
N GLY A 264 -15.42 -19.37 5.77
CA GLY A 264 -16.27 -18.45 4.99
C GLY A 264 -15.50 -17.38 4.22
N ALA A 265 -14.20 -17.56 4.00
CA ALA A 265 -13.41 -16.76 3.08
C ALA A 265 -13.39 -17.38 1.68
N TYR A 266 -13.35 -16.57 0.63
CA TYR A 266 -13.18 -17.04 -0.75
C TYR A 266 -11.72 -16.95 -1.17
N ALA A 267 -11.12 -18.08 -1.54
CA ALA A 267 -9.77 -18.10 -2.10
C ALA A 267 -9.82 -17.66 -3.57
N LEU A 268 -9.32 -16.47 -3.87
CA LEU A 268 -9.33 -15.88 -5.20
C LEU A 268 -8.04 -16.25 -5.97
N THR A 269 -8.20 -16.95 -7.09
CA THR A 269 -7.09 -17.40 -7.95
C THR A 269 -7.29 -16.89 -9.37
N PRO A 270 -6.23 -16.82 -10.20
CA PRO A 270 -6.38 -16.48 -11.62
C PRO A 270 -7.43 -17.34 -12.33
N ALA A 271 -7.42 -18.65 -12.06
CA ALA A 271 -8.33 -19.60 -12.70
C ALA A 271 -9.81 -19.30 -12.37
N ASN A 272 -10.15 -19.09 -11.09
CA ASN A 272 -11.54 -18.85 -10.70
C ASN A 272 -12.03 -17.41 -10.96
N PHE A 273 -11.10 -16.49 -11.20
CA PHE A 273 -11.39 -15.15 -11.68
C PHE A 273 -11.71 -15.16 -13.18
N GLU A 274 -10.90 -15.85 -13.99
CA GLU A 274 -11.07 -15.94 -15.45
C GLU A 274 -12.33 -16.72 -15.87
N ASP A 275 -12.65 -17.82 -15.17
CA ASP A 275 -13.82 -18.64 -15.48
C ASP A 275 -15.14 -18.11 -14.89
N GLY A 276 -15.10 -16.96 -14.21
CA GLY A 276 -16.27 -16.27 -13.67
C GLY A 276 -16.82 -16.85 -12.37
N ARG A 277 -16.22 -17.90 -11.80
CA ARG A 277 -16.66 -18.46 -10.51
C ARG A 277 -16.59 -17.46 -9.37
N PHE A 278 -15.62 -16.55 -9.39
CA PHE A 278 -15.52 -15.47 -8.41
C PHE A 278 -16.72 -14.52 -8.49
N VAL A 279 -17.13 -14.13 -9.70
CA VAL A 279 -18.28 -13.25 -9.92
C VAL A 279 -19.57 -13.95 -9.49
N ALA A 280 -19.76 -15.20 -9.88
CA ALA A 280 -20.92 -15.99 -9.47
C ALA A 280 -21.01 -16.16 -7.95
N TRP A 281 -19.87 -16.34 -7.28
CA TRP A 281 -19.79 -16.35 -5.82
C TRP A 281 -20.20 -15.00 -5.22
N LEU A 282 -19.63 -13.90 -5.69
CA LEU A 282 -19.97 -12.55 -5.22
C LEU A 282 -21.47 -12.25 -5.34
N GLU A 283 -22.06 -12.55 -6.49
CA GLU A 283 -23.49 -12.34 -6.73
C GLU A 283 -24.35 -13.13 -5.74
N ARG A 284 -24.02 -14.40 -5.50
CA ARG A 284 -24.72 -15.24 -4.53
C ARG A 284 -24.61 -14.66 -3.12
N GLU A 285 -23.41 -14.32 -2.68
CA GLU A 285 -23.21 -13.78 -1.33
C GLU A 285 -23.92 -12.44 -1.15
N ILE A 286 -23.93 -11.56 -2.15
CA ILE A 286 -24.63 -10.27 -2.08
C ILE A 286 -26.14 -10.48 -1.98
N VAL A 287 -26.69 -11.43 -2.74
CA VAL A 287 -28.13 -11.76 -2.71
C VAL A 287 -28.52 -12.41 -1.39
N GLU A 288 -27.77 -13.40 -0.92
CA GLU A 288 -28.05 -14.12 0.33
C GLU A 288 -27.95 -13.20 1.55
N ASN A 289 -26.89 -12.38 1.62
CA ASN A 289 -26.72 -11.40 2.69
C ASN A 289 -27.72 -10.24 2.59
N GLY A 290 -28.14 -9.86 1.38
CA GLY A 290 -29.20 -8.88 1.15
C GLY A 290 -30.61 -9.38 1.51
N ALA A 291 -30.87 -10.68 1.38
CA ALA A 291 -32.17 -11.30 1.69
C ALA A 291 -32.35 -11.63 3.18
N ALA A 292 -31.27 -11.96 3.89
CA ALA A 292 -31.33 -12.34 5.31
C ALA A 292 -31.73 -11.21 6.27
N ASN A 293 -31.58 -9.94 5.85
CA ASN A 293 -31.87 -8.76 6.68
C ASN A 293 -33.07 -7.93 6.20
N GLY A 294 -33.85 -8.45 5.24
CA GLY A 294 -35.03 -7.78 4.66
C GLY A 294 -36.39 -8.36 5.08
N GLY A 295 -36.43 -9.18 6.13
CA GLY A 295 -37.64 -9.81 6.67
C GLY A 295 -38.12 -9.20 7.97
#